data_AF-A0A948FEU1-F1
#
_entry.id   AF-A0A948FEU1-F1
#
_cell.length_a   1.000
_cell.length_b   1.000
_cell.length_c   1.000
_cell.angle_alpha   90.00
_cell.angle_beta   90.00
_cell.angle_gamma   90.00
#
_symmetry.space_group_name_H-M   'P 1'
#
loop_
_entity.id
_entity.type
_entity.pdbx_description
1 polymer ?
#
loop_
_entity_poly.entity_id
_entity_poly.type
_entity_poly.pdbx_seq_one_letter_code
_entity_poly.pdbx_strand_id
1 'polypeptide(L)'
;AEKGVVGGVRAGVYTYYAQYKAFPAALDNATNAACSSSNACFTDVLGQGGVVGEWTKSSSNTYVGPTNTTYTYTAGTGEFN
;
A
#
# COMPACT_ATOMS: atom_id res chain seq x y z
N ALA A 1 6.07 -6.72 12.32
CA ALA A 1 6.34 -6.10 10.99
C ALA A 1 5.17 -5.22 10.53
N GLU A 2 3.92 -5.69 10.60
CA GLU A 2 2.73 -5.00 10.06
C GLU A 2 2.60 -3.51 10.40
N LYS A 3 2.68 -3.12 11.68
CA LYS A 3 2.52 -1.71 12.07
C LYS A 3 3.58 -0.79 11.45
N GLY A 4 4.78 -1.31 11.21
CA GLY A 4 5.84 -0.58 10.50
C GLY A 4 5.51 -0.39 9.03
N VAL A 5 5.00 -1.42 8.35
CA VAL A 5 4.53 -1.32 6.95
C VAL A 5 3.37 -0.33 6.85
N VAL A 6 2.36 -0.43 7.73
CA VAL A 6 1.22 0.50 7.76
C VAL A 6 1.68 1.95 7.96
N GLY A 7 2.61 2.18 8.90
CA GLY A 7 3.20 3.50 9.11
C GLY A 7 3.95 4.02 7.88
N GLY A 8 4.74 3.14 7.23
CA GLY A 8 5.46 3.45 6.00
C GLY A 8 4.54 3.80 4.84
N VAL A 9 3.47 3.03 4.63
CA VAL A 9 2.47 3.30 3.59
C VAL A 9 1.82 4.66 3.83
N ARG A 10 1.37 4.94 5.06
CA ARG A 10 0.77 6.24 5.42
C ARG A 10 1.74 7.39 5.17
N ALA A 11 2.99 7.29 5.63
CA ALA A 11 4.01 8.30 5.39
C ALA A 11 4.31 8.49 3.89
N GLY A 12 4.39 7.39 3.15
CA GLY A 12 4.62 7.37 1.70
C GLY A 12 3.50 8.07 0.94
N VAL A 13 2.24 7.83 1.28
CA VAL A 13 1.08 8.51 0.68
C VAL A 13 1.17 10.03 0.86
N TYR A 14 1.48 10.50 2.07
CA TYR A 14 1.62 11.94 2.32
C TYR A 14 2.86 12.55 1.65
N THR A 15 3.93 11.77 1.51
CA THR A 15 5.13 12.18 0.76
C THR A 15 4.81 12.32 -0.74
N TYR A 16 4.07 11.36 -1.31
CA TYR A 16 3.56 11.43 -2.68
C TYR A 16 2.72 12.71 -2.87
N TYR A 17 1.79 12.98 -1.94
CA TYR A 17 0.99 14.22 -1.99
C TYR A 17 1.87 15.47 -1.95
N ALA A 18 2.88 15.52 -1.08
CA ALA A 18 3.76 16.68 -0.98
C ALA A 18 4.47 16.99 -2.31
N GLN A 19 4.87 15.94 -3.04
CA GLN A 19 5.55 16.01 -4.34
C GLN A 19 4.61 16.34 -5.50
N TYR A 20 3.46 15.68 -5.59
CA TYR A 20 2.57 15.75 -6.77
C TYR A 20 1.34 16.64 -6.56
N LYS A 21 1.10 17.12 -5.33
CA LYS A 21 -0.10 17.87 -4.93
C LYS A 21 -1.41 17.13 -5.18
N ALA A 22 -1.35 15.81 -5.23
CA ALA A 22 -2.48 14.90 -5.35
C ALA A 22 -2.13 13.58 -4.65
N PHE A 23 -3.15 12.89 -4.12
CA PHE A 23 -2.97 11.54 -3.60
C PHE A 23 -2.85 10.56 -4.78
N PRO A 24 -2.08 9.46 -4.62
CA PRO A 24 -1.95 8.48 -5.69
C PRO A 24 -3.29 7.78 -5.95
N ALA A 25 -3.59 7.47 -7.21
CA ALA A 25 -4.86 6.82 -7.56
C ALA A 25 -4.92 5.36 -7.07
N ALA A 26 -3.77 4.72 -6.94
CA ALA A 26 -3.56 3.39 -6.38
C ALA A 26 -2.24 3.38 -5.61
N LEU A 27 -2.02 2.40 -4.73
CA LEU A 27 -0.75 2.27 -4.01
C LEU A 27 0.30 1.40 -4.74
N ASP A 28 -0.14 0.69 -5.77
CA ASP A 28 0.64 -0.18 -6.63
C ASP A 28 -0.20 -0.64 -7.84
N ASN A 29 0.46 -1.34 -8.77
CA ASN A 29 -0.16 -2.07 -9.87
C ASN A 29 -0.23 -3.60 -9.63
N ALA A 30 -0.14 -4.05 -8.37
CA ALA A 30 -0.24 -5.47 -8.05
C ALA A 30 -1.62 -6.03 -8.42
N THR A 31 -1.65 -7.29 -8.80
CA THR A 31 -2.87 -8.07 -8.99
C THR A 31 -3.45 -8.50 -7.64
N ASN A 32 -4.74 -8.86 -7.62
CA ASN A 32 -5.44 -9.34 -6.43
C ASN A 32 -4.93 -10.74 -6.03
N ALA A 33 -3.77 -10.78 -5.37
CA ALA A 33 -3.08 -11.98 -4.96
C ALA A 33 -2.12 -11.67 -3.80
N ALA A 34 -1.45 -12.71 -3.30
CA ALA A 34 -0.38 -12.54 -2.33
C ALA A 34 0.73 -11.63 -2.90
N CYS A 35 1.24 -10.75 -2.05
CA CYS A 35 2.39 -9.93 -2.39
C CYS A 35 3.61 -10.83 -2.51
N SER A 36 4.37 -10.68 -3.60
CA SER A 36 5.55 -11.51 -3.92
C SER A 36 6.56 -10.70 -4.70
N SER A 37 7.74 -11.25 -5.00
CA SER A 37 8.74 -10.58 -5.83
C SER A 37 8.24 -10.25 -7.24
N SER A 38 7.28 -11.03 -7.76
CA SER A 38 6.62 -10.77 -9.05
C SER A 38 5.28 -10.01 -8.93
N ASN A 39 4.83 -9.73 -7.70
CA ASN A 39 3.57 -9.04 -7.40
C ASN A 39 3.77 -8.14 -6.18
N ALA A 40 4.70 -7.19 -6.25
CA ALA A 40 5.05 -6.34 -5.12
C ALA A 40 3.92 -5.35 -4.83
N CYS A 41 3.56 -5.21 -3.56
CA CYS A 41 2.52 -4.29 -3.10
C CYS A 41 3.12 -2.97 -2.59
N PHE A 42 2.35 -1.90 -2.60
CA PHE A 42 2.71 -0.56 -2.13
C PHE A 42 3.91 0.10 -2.84
N THR A 43 4.22 -0.30 -4.07
CA THR A 43 5.38 0.16 -4.84
C THR A 43 5.41 1.67 -5.07
N ASP A 44 4.23 2.30 -5.12
CA ASP A 44 4.13 3.72 -5.49
C ASP A 44 4.39 4.64 -4.29
N VAL A 45 4.39 4.08 -3.07
CA VAL A 45 4.52 4.84 -1.82
C VAL A 45 5.65 4.33 -0.91
N LEU A 46 6.17 3.12 -1.13
CA LEU A 46 7.32 2.57 -0.43
C LEU A 46 8.57 2.59 -1.33
N GLY A 47 9.45 3.57 -1.13
CA GLY A 47 10.61 3.84 -1.98
C GLY A 47 11.66 2.73 -2.08
N GLN A 48 11.58 1.69 -1.25
CA GLN A 48 12.40 0.49 -1.32
C GLN A 48 11.90 -0.56 -2.34
N GLY A 49 10.84 -0.24 -3.10
CA GLY A 49 10.25 -1.15 -4.09
C GLY A 49 9.08 -1.99 -3.57
N GLY A 50 8.41 -1.53 -2.51
CA GLY A 50 7.23 -2.20 -1.97
C GLY A 50 7.49 -3.37 -1.03
N VAL A 51 6.44 -4.16 -0.79
CA VAL A 51 6.42 -5.36 0.05
C VAL A 51 6.18 -6.60 -0.82
N VAL A 52 6.97 -7.64 -0.58
CA VAL A 52 7.02 -8.87 -1.39
C VAL A 52 6.64 -10.14 -0.61
N GLY A 53 5.95 -10.00 0.51
CA GLY A 53 5.50 -11.12 1.33
C GLY A 53 4.58 -10.68 2.46
N GLU A 54 3.96 -11.65 3.13
CA GLU A 54 3.09 -11.47 4.33
C GLU A 54 1.81 -10.63 4.14
N TRP A 55 1.66 -9.97 3.00
CA TRP A 55 0.50 -9.17 2.63
C TRP A 55 -0.20 -9.79 1.43
N THR A 56 -1.49 -9.53 1.29
CA THR A 56 -2.29 -9.92 0.13
C THR A 56 -3.11 -8.74 -0.32
N LYS A 57 -3.10 -8.43 -1.61
CA LYS A 57 -4.03 -7.47 -2.20
C LYS A 57 -5.34 -8.20 -2.47
N SER A 58 -6.42 -7.81 -1.80
CA SER A 58 -7.73 -8.47 -1.94
C SER A 58 -8.64 -7.78 -2.95
N SER A 59 -8.41 -6.49 -3.22
CA SER A 59 -9.11 -5.68 -4.22
C SER A 59 -8.18 -4.58 -4.76
N SER A 60 -8.68 -3.72 -5.65
CA SER A 60 -7.90 -2.58 -6.16
C SER A 60 -7.35 -1.66 -5.07
N ASN A 61 -8.05 -1.51 -3.95
CA ASN A 61 -7.69 -0.61 -2.86
C ASN A 61 -7.70 -1.26 -1.46
N THR A 62 -7.83 -2.59 -1.39
CA THR A 62 -7.89 -3.31 -0.12
C THR A 62 -6.73 -4.31 0.00
N TYR A 63 -6.13 -4.36 1.18
CA TYR A 63 -4.98 -5.20 1.50
C TYR A 63 -5.22 -5.93 2.82
N VAL A 64 -4.79 -7.18 2.91
CA VAL A 64 -4.83 -7.97 4.13
C VAL A 64 -3.40 -8.14 4.63
N GLY A 65 -3.13 -7.67 5.85
CA GLY A 65 -1.84 -7.81 6.50
C GLY A 65 -1.65 -9.18 7.18
N PRO A 66 -0.46 -9.45 7.75
CA PRO A 66 -0.14 -10.76 8.33
C PRO A 66 -0.97 -11.15 9.55
N THR A 67 -1.64 -10.21 10.21
CA THR A 67 -2.58 -10.50 11.32
C THR A 67 -4.02 -10.69 10.85
N ASN A 68 -4.26 -10.84 9.54
CA ASN A 68 -5.57 -10.84 8.91
C ASN A 68 -6.36 -9.53 9.10
N THR A 69 -5.68 -8.43 9.45
CA THR A 69 -6.29 -7.11 9.44
C THR A 69 -6.45 -6.62 8.00
N THR A 70 -7.65 -6.19 7.66
CA THR A 70 -7.97 -5.58 6.37
C THR A 70 -7.73 -4.08 6.44
N TYR A 71 -6.95 -3.56 5.50
CA TYR A 71 -6.70 -2.14 5.30
C TYR A 71 -7.27 -1.68 3.97
N THR A 72 -7.94 -0.55 3.96
CA THR A 72 -8.52 0.08 2.77
C THR A 72 -7.86 1.41 2.52
N TYR A 73 -7.44 1.62 1.28
CA TYR A 73 -6.94 2.88 0.78
C TYR A 73 -8.06 3.73 0.18
N THR A 74 -8.13 5.00 0.57
CA THR A 74 -9.08 5.98 0.05
C THR A 74 -8.33 7.07 -0.70
N ALA A 75 -8.30 6.99 -2.04
CA ALA A 75 -7.57 7.96 -2.88
C ALA A 75 -8.03 9.41 -2.68
N GLY A 76 -9.31 9.64 -2.37
CA GLY A 76 -9.83 11.00 -2.14
C GLY A 76 -9.25 11.70 -0.91
N THR A 77 -8.83 10.94 0.10
CA THR A 77 -8.35 11.48 1.38
C THR A 77 -6.91 11.07 1.72
N GLY A 78 -6.33 10.14 0.98
CA GLY A 78 -5.01 9.56 1.27
C GLY A 78 -5.02 8.61 2.47
N GLU A 79 -6.18 8.28 3.01
CA GLU A 79 -6.27 7.42 4.20
C GLU A 79 -5.96 5.96 3.87
N PHE A 80 -5.30 5.29 4.81
CA PHE A 80 -5.03 3.85 4.78
C PHE A 80 -5.36 3.24 6.15
N ASN A 81 -6.53 2.60 6.25
CA ASN A 81 -7.16 2.20 7.52
C ASN A 81 -7.68 0.77 7.50
#